data_AF-A0A914PZE1-F1
#
_entry.id   AF-A0A914PZE1-F1
#
_cell.length_a   1.000
_cell.length_b   1.000
_cell.length_c   1.000
_cell.angle_alpha   90.00
_cell.angle_beta   90.00
_cell.angle_gamma   90.00
#
_symmetry.space_group_name_H-M   'P 1'
#
loop_
_entity.id
_entity.type
_entity.pdbx_description
1 polymer ?
#
loop_
_entity_poly.entity_id
_entity_poly.type
_entity_poly.pdbx_seq_one_letter_code
_entity_poly.pdbx_strand_id
1 'polypeptide(L)'
;MLESLISERAGKKSHRKDIEQKHIDKMISFHRLSYHWTALLNLSKTLEACCDLSQLWFREFYLEMTMGARIQFPIEMSIPWILTDFILSTQEPALIECLLYQLDLYNDAANYSLKRFKKKFLYDECEAEVNLCFDQFIFKLSDAVFTYYKQIASCMLLDKGFKQECQRIGINIRTPPATRYEILLRQRHFQLLGRQIDLNKLITQRINVSLLRSLDAAISRFESEGLFWIIVG
;
A
#
# COMPACT_ATOMS: atom_id res chain seq x y z
N MET A 1 11.62 33.90 -28.09
CA MET A 1 11.41 34.68 -29.34
C MET A 1 9.93 34.97 -29.60
N LEU A 2 9.03 33.97 -29.56
CA LEU A 2 7.59 34.23 -29.72
C LEU A 2 6.99 34.94 -28.50
N GLU A 3 7.42 34.55 -27.30
CA GLU A 3 7.02 35.20 -26.03
C GLU A 3 7.30 36.72 -26.01
N SER A 4 8.42 37.17 -26.59
CA SER A 4 8.76 38.60 -26.69
C SER A 4 7.90 39.37 -27.70
N LEU A 5 7.30 38.69 -28.69
CA LEU A 5 6.41 39.31 -29.69
C LEU A 5 4.98 39.49 -29.14
N ILE A 6 4.55 38.62 -28.22
CA ILE A 6 3.22 38.67 -27.60
C ILE A 6 3.21 39.38 -26.24
N SER A 7 4.38 39.68 -25.65
CA SER A 7 4.49 40.30 -24.32
C SER A 7 3.95 41.73 -24.27
N GLU A 8 3.09 42.00 -23.28
CA GLU A 8 2.56 43.35 -22.97
C GLU A 8 3.52 44.15 -22.09
N ARG A 9 4.52 43.49 -21.49
CA ARG A 9 5.49 44.08 -20.56
C ARG A 9 6.77 44.57 -21.26
N ALA A 10 6.86 44.47 -22.58
CA ALA A 10 7.96 45.05 -23.33
C ALA A 10 7.87 46.59 -23.27
N GLY A 11 8.94 47.25 -22.81
CA GLY A 11 9.07 48.72 -22.83
C GLY A 11 9.02 49.30 -24.25
N LYS A 12 9.46 50.56 -24.43
CA LYS A 12 9.34 51.47 -25.60
C LYS A 12 9.49 50.91 -27.05
N LYS A 13 9.83 49.64 -27.27
CA LYS A 13 9.82 48.93 -28.56
C LYS A 13 9.04 47.60 -28.45
N SER A 14 7.72 47.67 -28.28
CA SER A 14 6.85 46.48 -28.39
C SER A 14 6.45 46.29 -29.86
N HIS A 15 6.98 45.25 -30.49
CA HIS A 15 6.63 44.83 -31.86
C HIS A 15 5.18 44.33 -31.98
N ARG A 16 4.46 44.20 -30.87
CA ARG A 16 3.06 43.77 -30.84
C ARG A 16 2.14 44.76 -31.57
N LYS A 17 2.44 46.06 -31.54
CA LYS A 17 1.61 47.09 -32.21
C LYS A 17 1.71 47.04 -33.74
N ASP A 18 2.75 46.40 -34.26
CA ASP A 18 3.04 46.30 -35.69
C ASP A 18 2.44 45.01 -36.32
N ILE A 19 1.79 44.16 -35.52
CA ILE A 19 1.24 42.87 -35.91
C ILE A 19 -0.29 42.90 -35.82
N GLU A 20 -0.99 42.42 -36.85
CA GLU A 20 -2.45 42.35 -36.82
C GLU A 20 -2.95 41.42 -35.71
N GLN A 21 -4.07 41.80 -35.08
CA GLN A 21 -4.65 41.07 -33.93
C GLN A 21 -4.88 39.57 -34.23
N LYS A 22 -5.34 39.23 -35.43
CA LYS A 22 -5.57 37.83 -35.85
C LYS A 22 -4.30 36.95 -35.78
N HIS A 23 -3.13 37.54 -35.98
CA HIS A 23 -1.85 36.82 -35.91
C HIS A 23 -1.34 36.73 -34.47
N ILE A 24 -1.55 37.78 -33.67
CA ILE A 24 -1.27 37.78 -32.23
C ILE A 24 -2.07 36.66 -31.55
N ASP A 25 -3.36 36.51 -31.87
CA ASP A 25 -4.21 35.48 -31.28
C ASP A 25 -3.70 34.07 -31.62
N LYS A 26 -3.31 33.82 -32.88
CA LYS A 26 -2.69 32.54 -33.29
C LYS A 26 -1.36 32.27 -32.57
N MET A 27 -0.53 33.29 -32.42
CA MET A 27 0.74 33.18 -31.70
C MET A 27 0.51 32.85 -30.22
N ILE A 28 -0.46 33.49 -29.56
CA ILE A 28 -0.84 33.18 -28.17
C ILE A 28 -1.36 31.74 -28.06
N SER A 29 -2.26 31.32 -28.96
CA SER A 29 -2.78 29.95 -28.99
C SER A 29 -1.66 28.92 -29.16
N PHE A 30 -0.74 29.16 -30.09
CA PHE A 30 0.42 28.29 -30.30
C PHE A 30 1.33 28.27 -29.07
N HIS A 31 1.63 29.43 -28.47
CA HIS A 31 2.49 29.53 -27.30
C HIS A 31 1.93 28.70 -26.13
N ARG A 32 0.63 28.85 -25.84
CA ARG A 32 -0.06 28.08 -24.79
C ARG A 32 -0.05 26.58 -25.08
N LEU A 33 -0.31 26.18 -26.32
CA LEU A 33 -0.28 24.77 -26.71
C LEU A 33 1.13 24.18 -26.58
N SER A 34 2.15 24.95 -27.00
CA SER A 34 3.54 24.51 -27.01
C SER A 34 4.19 24.39 -25.63
N TYR A 35 3.58 25.00 -24.61
CA TYR A 35 4.10 25.02 -23.24
C TYR A 35 4.36 23.61 -22.68
N HIS A 36 3.45 22.67 -22.94
CA HIS A 36 3.56 21.30 -22.40
C HIS A 36 4.38 20.36 -23.30
N TRP A 37 4.81 20.78 -24.49
CA TRP A 37 5.47 19.87 -25.43
C TRP A 37 6.76 19.29 -24.87
N THR A 38 7.57 20.06 -24.15
CA THR A 38 8.80 19.52 -23.52
C THR A 38 8.49 18.42 -22.51
N ALA A 39 7.41 18.58 -21.72
CA ALA A 39 6.97 17.57 -20.77
C ALA A 39 6.41 16.32 -21.47
N LEU A 40 5.60 16.52 -22.52
CA LEU A 40 5.05 15.42 -23.31
C LEU A 40 6.12 14.66 -24.12
N LEU A 41 7.11 15.36 -24.66
CA LEU A 41 8.25 14.74 -25.35
C LEU A 41 9.15 13.98 -24.36
N ASN A 42 9.19 14.39 -23.09
CA ASN A 42 9.89 13.69 -22.01
C ASN A 42 8.93 12.92 -21.11
N LEU A 43 7.91 12.26 -21.70
CA LEU A 43 6.79 11.66 -20.97
C LEU A 43 7.23 10.78 -19.80
N SER A 44 8.22 9.91 -19.98
CA SER A 44 8.72 9.02 -18.93
C SER A 44 9.23 9.79 -17.69
N LYS A 45 10.06 10.82 -17.89
CA LYS A 45 10.57 11.64 -16.78
C LYS A 45 9.47 12.46 -16.12
N THR A 46 8.54 12.99 -16.92
CA THR A 46 7.41 13.75 -16.39
C THR A 46 6.46 12.86 -15.59
N LEU A 47 6.19 11.65 -16.06
CA LEU A 47 5.35 10.70 -15.35
C LEU A 47 5.97 10.30 -14.01
N GLU A 48 7.26 9.96 -13.99
CA GLU A 48 8.00 9.67 -12.75
C GLU A 48 7.91 10.84 -11.77
N ALA A 49 8.11 12.08 -12.24
CA ALA A 49 8.02 13.26 -11.39
C ALA A 49 6.59 13.56 -10.89
N CYS A 50 5.56 13.26 -11.68
CA CYS A 50 4.16 13.46 -11.29
C CYS A 50 3.65 12.41 -10.31
N CYS A 51 4.30 11.24 -10.25
CA CYS A 51 3.94 10.14 -9.36
C CYS A 51 4.93 9.95 -8.21
N ASP A 52 5.85 10.89 -7.97
CA ASP A 52 6.86 10.77 -6.93
C ASP A 52 6.25 10.93 -5.52
N LEU A 53 6.12 9.82 -4.80
CA LEU A 53 5.67 9.77 -3.41
C LEU A 53 6.81 9.40 -2.44
N SER A 54 8.07 9.44 -2.89
CA SER A 54 9.26 9.04 -2.11
C SER A 54 9.43 9.81 -0.80
N GLN A 55 8.95 11.05 -0.75
CA GLN A 55 9.12 11.96 0.38
C GLN A 55 8.34 11.54 1.63
N LEU A 56 7.39 10.61 1.52
CA LEU A 56 6.59 10.15 2.65
C LEU A 56 7.39 9.36 3.70
N TRP A 57 8.53 8.77 3.31
CA TRP A 57 9.38 8.01 4.23
C TRP A 57 10.45 8.86 4.93
N PHE A 58 11.00 9.87 4.22
CA PHE A 58 12.10 10.70 4.73
C PHE A 58 11.65 11.60 5.89
N ARG A 59 12.54 11.74 6.89
CA ARG A 59 12.25 12.42 8.17
C ARG A 59 13.49 13.03 8.84
N GLU A 60 14.54 13.29 8.07
CA GLU A 60 15.84 13.80 8.50
C GLU A 60 15.72 15.18 9.15
N PHE A 61 14.83 16.02 8.63
CA PHE A 61 14.49 17.31 9.27
C PHE A 61 14.03 17.10 10.72
N TYR A 62 13.11 16.16 10.95
CA TYR A 62 12.60 15.87 12.28
C TYR A 62 13.62 15.17 13.18
N LEU A 63 14.51 14.34 12.60
CA LEU A 63 15.62 13.74 13.34
C LEU A 63 16.59 14.79 13.85
N GLU A 64 16.95 15.78 13.03
CA GLU A 64 17.81 16.90 13.43
C GLU A 64 17.18 17.69 14.59
N MET A 65 15.86 17.92 14.56
CA MET A 65 15.14 18.58 15.66
C MET A 65 15.18 17.82 16.99
N THR A 66 15.54 16.53 17.01
CA THR A 66 15.73 15.77 18.25
C THR A 66 17.06 16.08 18.94
N MET A 67 17.93 16.88 18.34
CA MET A 67 19.23 17.28 18.90
C MET A 67 20.09 16.07 19.33
N GLY A 68 20.07 15.01 18.51
CA GLY A 68 20.81 13.77 18.76
C GLY A 68 20.17 12.82 19.78
N ALA A 69 18.99 13.15 20.33
CA ALA A 69 18.29 12.28 21.27
C ALA A 69 17.72 11.02 20.59
N ARG A 70 17.48 11.05 19.27
CA ARG A 70 17.04 9.89 18.49
C ARG A 70 17.93 9.70 17.27
N ILE A 71 18.36 8.45 17.06
CA ILE A 71 19.10 8.04 15.86
C ILE A 71 18.13 7.76 14.71
N GLN A 72 16.96 7.20 15.00
CA GLN A 72 15.87 6.98 14.05
C GLN A 72 14.51 6.93 14.78
N PHE A 73 13.41 7.16 14.07
CA PHE A 73 12.06 6.99 14.58
C PHE A 73 11.58 5.53 14.41
N PRO A 74 10.71 5.04 15.30
CA PRO A 74 10.18 3.69 15.19
C PRO A 74 9.15 3.59 14.04
N ILE A 75 8.80 2.36 13.63
CA ILE A 75 7.99 2.11 12.44
C ILE A 75 6.56 2.65 12.55
N GLU A 76 6.02 2.76 13.76
CA GLU A 76 4.70 3.34 14.04
C GLU A 76 4.64 4.85 13.72
N MET A 77 5.80 5.46 13.46
CA MET A 77 5.94 6.85 13.00
C MET A 77 6.40 6.93 11.54
N SER A 78 6.39 5.83 10.79
CA SER A 78 6.72 5.77 9.37
C SER A 78 5.45 5.74 8.53
N ILE A 79 5.27 6.70 7.60
CA ILE A 79 4.04 6.81 6.82
C ILE A 79 3.74 5.55 6.00
N PRO A 80 4.68 4.95 5.24
CA PRO A 80 4.42 3.70 4.52
C PRO A 80 3.89 2.59 5.44
N TRP A 81 4.45 2.45 6.64
CA TRP A 81 4.01 1.46 7.59
C TRP A 81 2.67 1.81 8.24
N ILE A 82 2.45 3.06 8.65
CA ILE A 82 1.17 3.51 9.22
C ILE A 82 0.01 3.21 8.27
N LEU A 83 0.17 3.50 6.97
CA LEU A 83 -0.86 3.25 5.98
C LEU A 83 -1.10 1.74 5.77
N THR A 84 -0.02 0.96 5.72
CA THR A 84 -0.09 -0.51 5.58
C THR A 84 -0.77 -1.14 6.80
N ASP A 85 -0.31 -0.78 8.00
CA ASP A 85 -0.76 -1.32 9.28
C ASP A 85 -2.21 -0.94 9.58
N PHE A 86 -2.64 0.26 9.17
CA PHE A 86 -4.04 0.67 9.27
C PHE A 86 -4.96 -0.30 8.51
N ILE A 87 -4.60 -0.66 7.27
CA ILE A 87 -5.41 -1.60 6.47
C ILE A 87 -5.39 -3.00 7.11
N LEU A 88 -4.22 -3.46 7.57
CA LEU A 88 -4.08 -4.75 8.27
C LEU A 88 -4.82 -4.80 9.61
N SER A 89 -4.96 -3.69 10.31
CA SER A 89 -5.59 -3.66 11.64
C SER A 89 -7.11 -3.48 11.53
N THR A 90 -7.56 -2.64 10.60
CA THR A 90 -9.00 -2.40 10.37
C THR A 90 -9.67 -3.53 9.60
N GLN A 91 -8.92 -4.26 8.76
CA GLN A 91 -9.44 -5.31 7.89
C GLN A 91 -10.56 -4.80 6.97
N GLU A 92 -10.48 -3.53 6.57
CA GLU A 92 -11.48 -2.86 5.73
C GLU A 92 -11.53 -3.50 4.32
N PRO A 93 -12.64 -4.16 3.92
CA PRO A 93 -12.69 -4.92 2.66
C PRO A 93 -12.46 -4.08 1.41
N ALA A 94 -12.77 -2.78 1.46
CA ALA A 94 -12.54 -1.84 0.37
C ALA A 94 -11.04 -1.54 0.14
N LEU A 95 -10.21 -1.65 1.18
CA LEU A 95 -8.81 -1.22 1.16
C LEU A 95 -7.80 -2.37 1.07
N ILE A 96 -8.22 -3.61 1.37
CA ILE A 96 -7.34 -4.79 1.35
C ILE A 96 -6.56 -4.95 0.04
N GLU A 97 -7.19 -4.68 -1.09
CA GLU A 97 -6.55 -4.78 -2.42
C GLU A 97 -5.43 -3.75 -2.61
N CYS A 98 -5.44 -2.66 -1.84
CA CYS A 98 -4.48 -1.58 -1.93
C CYS A 98 -3.22 -1.77 -1.06
N LEU A 99 -3.13 -2.86 -0.29
CA LEU A 99 -2.02 -3.12 0.63
C LEU A 99 -0.66 -3.04 -0.06
N LEU A 100 -0.53 -3.63 -1.25
CA LEU A 100 0.75 -3.67 -1.97
C LEU A 100 1.17 -2.31 -2.50
N TYR A 101 0.22 -1.41 -2.81
CA TYR A 101 0.56 -0.03 -3.18
C TYR A 101 1.15 0.76 -2.01
N GLN A 102 0.75 0.45 -0.77
CA GLN A 102 1.34 1.10 0.41
C GLN A 102 2.77 0.63 0.64
N LEU A 103 3.05 -0.66 0.45
CA LEU A 103 4.41 -1.20 0.52
C LEU A 103 5.30 -0.69 -0.63
N ASP A 104 4.72 -0.36 -1.79
CA ASP A 104 5.46 0.16 -2.95
C ASP A 104 6.07 1.55 -2.68
N LEU A 105 5.56 2.30 -1.70
CA LEU A 105 6.18 3.57 -1.26
C LEU A 105 7.63 3.40 -0.80
N TYR A 106 8.00 2.21 -0.32
CA TYR A 106 9.38 1.90 0.01
C TYR A 106 10.27 1.80 -1.24
N ASN A 107 9.74 1.35 -2.38
CA ASN A 107 10.48 1.37 -3.65
C ASN A 107 10.79 2.79 -4.09
N ASP A 108 9.82 3.72 -3.95
CA ASP A 108 10.02 5.14 -4.25
C ASP A 108 11.12 5.74 -3.37
N ALA A 109 11.03 5.53 -2.04
CA ALA A 109 12.01 6.03 -1.08
C ALA A 109 13.42 5.46 -1.34
N ALA A 110 13.53 4.16 -1.60
CA ALA A 110 14.81 3.51 -1.89
C ALA A 110 15.42 4.00 -3.22
N ASN A 111 14.61 4.11 -4.27
CA ASN A 111 15.05 4.63 -5.56
C ASN A 111 15.52 6.09 -5.44
N TYR A 112 14.80 6.92 -4.68
CA TYR A 112 15.18 8.32 -4.43
C TYR A 112 16.48 8.42 -3.62
N SER A 113 16.64 7.59 -2.59
CA SER A 113 17.86 7.50 -1.77
C SER A 113 19.10 7.22 -2.62
N LEU A 114 19.00 6.27 -3.55
CA LEU A 114 20.11 5.85 -4.40
C LEU A 114 20.38 6.81 -5.56
N LYS A 115 19.33 7.23 -6.30
CA LYS A 115 19.50 8.02 -7.53
C LYS A 115 19.59 9.52 -7.29
N ARG A 116 18.82 10.04 -6.34
CA ARG A 116 18.70 11.49 -6.11
C ARG A 116 19.58 11.97 -4.97
N PHE A 117 19.45 11.39 -3.78
CA PHE A 117 20.31 11.74 -2.63
C PHE A 117 21.71 11.15 -2.75
N LYS A 118 21.84 9.98 -3.38
CA LYS A 118 23.10 9.24 -3.53
C LYS A 118 23.74 8.96 -2.17
N LYS A 119 22.91 8.55 -1.20
CA LYS A 119 23.34 8.24 0.17
C LYS A 119 23.02 6.78 0.48
N LYS A 120 24.06 6.00 0.78
CA LYS A 120 23.93 4.57 1.11
C LYS A 120 23.17 4.36 2.42
N PHE A 121 23.50 5.12 3.46
CA PHE A 121 22.89 4.92 4.78
C PHE A 121 21.35 5.07 4.76
N LEU A 122 20.80 5.97 3.94
CA LEU A 122 19.35 6.10 3.77
C LEU A 122 18.71 4.87 3.15
N TYR A 123 19.39 4.26 2.17
CA TYR A 123 18.95 2.98 1.61
C TYR A 123 19.05 1.86 2.65
N ASP A 124 20.16 1.79 3.39
CA ASP A 124 20.37 0.75 4.41
C ASP A 124 19.28 0.83 5.51
N GLU A 125 18.89 2.04 5.93
CA GLU A 125 17.80 2.26 6.88
C GLU A 125 16.42 1.91 6.30
N CYS A 126 16.15 2.29 5.05
CA CYS A 126 14.92 1.94 4.35
C CYS A 126 14.79 0.41 4.21
N GLU A 127 15.86 -0.28 3.83
CA GLU A 127 15.90 -1.74 3.72
C GLU A 127 15.69 -2.43 5.07
N ALA A 128 16.31 -1.92 6.13
CA ALA A 128 16.12 -2.45 7.48
C ALA A 128 14.66 -2.32 7.95
N GLU A 129 14.03 -1.16 7.69
CA GLU A 129 12.62 -0.93 8.01
C GLU A 129 11.71 -1.87 7.21
N VAL A 130 11.94 -2.00 5.89
CA VAL A 130 11.19 -2.92 5.03
C VAL A 130 11.27 -4.36 5.54
N ASN A 131 12.45 -4.84 5.92
CA ASN A 131 12.57 -6.22 6.41
C ASN A 131 11.69 -6.46 7.65
N LEU A 132 11.71 -5.53 8.63
CA LEU A 132 10.88 -5.62 9.83
C LEU A 132 9.38 -5.53 9.51
N CYS A 133 8.98 -4.52 8.73
CA CYS A 133 7.59 -4.28 8.35
C CYS A 133 7.04 -5.44 7.51
N PHE A 134 7.84 -6.01 6.61
CA PHE A 134 7.43 -7.11 5.75
C PHE A 134 7.18 -8.39 6.53
N ASP A 135 8.02 -8.71 7.53
CA ASP A 135 7.78 -9.85 8.43
C ASP A 135 6.45 -9.70 9.19
N GLN A 136 6.16 -8.50 9.70
CA GLN A 136 4.89 -8.19 10.36
C GLN A 136 3.71 -8.25 9.40
N PHE A 137 3.87 -7.73 8.18
CA PHE A 137 2.86 -7.78 7.13
C PHE A 137 2.46 -9.22 6.81
N ILE A 138 3.45 -10.10 6.57
CA ILE A 138 3.18 -11.51 6.26
C ILE A 138 2.51 -12.20 7.45
N PHE A 139 2.94 -11.91 8.69
CA PHE A 139 2.31 -12.47 9.89
C PHE A 139 0.83 -12.06 9.99
N LYS A 140 0.54 -10.75 9.99
CA LYS A 140 -0.82 -10.22 10.15
C LYS A 140 -1.74 -10.62 9.01
N LEU A 141 -1.26 -10.54 7.76
CA LEU A 141 -2.06 -10.93 6.59
C LEU A 141 -2.40 -12.42 6.60
N SER A 142 -1.42 -13.28 6.92
CA SER A 142 -1.67 -14.73 6.94
C SER A 142 -2.66 -15.11 8.04
N ASP A 143 -2.57 -14.48 9.20
CA ASP A 143 -3.50 -14.68 10.31
C ASP A 143 -4.92 -14.21 9.97
N ALA A 144 -5.04 -13.04 9.35
CA ALA A 144 -6.32 -12.50 8.89
C ALA A 144 -6.98 -13.39 7.83
N VAL A 145 -6.22 -13.84 6.83
CA VAL A 145 -6.69 -14.77 5.79
C VAL A 145 -7.16 -16.08 6.41
N PHE A 146 -6.35 -16.68 7.28
CA PHE A 146 -6.72 -17.94 7.93
C PHE A 146 -7.99 -17.79 8.77
N THR A 147 -8.06 -16.75 9.60
CA THR A 147 -9.23 -16.45 10.43
C THR A 147 -10.48 -16.23 9.59
N TYR A 148 -10.36 -15.48 8.49
CA TYR A 148 -11.46 -15.22 7.57
C TYR A 148 -12.06 -16.50 6.99
N TYR A 149 -11.22 -17.36 6.39
CA TYR A 149 -11.71 -18.60 5.78
C TYR A 149 -12.18 -19.62 6.82
N LYS A 150 -11.59 -19.64 8.02
CA LYS A 150 -12.08 -20.44 9.15
C LYS A 150 -13.49 -20.01 9.55
N GLN A 151 -13.72 -18.70 9.70
CA GLN A 151 -15.04 -18.15 10.03
C GLN A 151 -16.08 -18.46 8.94
N ILE A 152 -15.70 -18.36 7.66
CA ILE A 152 -16.59 -18.74 6.54
C ILE A 152 -16.97 -20.22 6.64
N ALA A 153 -15.99 -21.11 6.82
CA ALA A 153 -16.24 -22.54 6.92
C ALA A 153 -17.17 -22.86 8.10
N SER A 154 -16.92 -22.26 9.26
CA SER A 154 -17.81 -22.38 10.43
C SER A 154 -19.23 -21.87 10.13
N CYS A 155 -19.37 -20.76 9.43
CA CYS A 155 -20.67 -20.22 9.04
C CYS A 155 -21.39 -21.12 8.02
N MET A 156 -20.67 -21.78 7.12
CA MET A 156 -21.25 -22.70 6.12
C MET A 156 -21.78 -23.98 6.76
N LEU A 157 -21.08 -24.49 7.79
CA LEU A 157 -21.44 -25.73 8.49
C LEU A 157 -22.50 -25.53 9.59
N LEU A 158 -22.65 -24.30 10.11
CA LEU A 158 -23.60 -24.01 11.17
C LEU A 158 -25.06 -24.15 10.67
N ASP A 159 -25.86 -24.92 11.41
CA ASP A 159 -27.26 -25.22 11.08
C ASP A 159 -28.11 -23.97 10.87
N LYS A 160 -28.93 -23.99 9.81
CA LYS A 160 -29.76 -22.85 9.41
C LYS A 160 -30.95 -22.66 10.35
N GLY A 161 -31.54 -23.75 10.85
CA GLY A 161 -32.65 -23.70 11.80
C GLY A 161 -32.21 -23.05 13.12
N PHE A 162 -31.05 -23.47 13.63
CA PHE A 162 -30.43 -22.88 14.82
C PHE A 162 -30.19 -21.37 14.67
N LYS A 163 -29.62 -20.93 13.53
CA LYS A 163 -29.43 -19.49 13.27
C LYS A 163 -30.73 -18.69 13.29
N GLN A 164 -31.80 -19.23 12.70
CA GLN A 164 -33.11 -18.57 12.67
C GLN A 164 -33.70 -18.45 14.08
N GLU A 165 -33.55 -19.49 14.91
CA GLU A 165 -34.03 -19.46 16.28
C GLU A 165 -33.25 -18.47 17.15
N CYS A 166 -31.93 -18.41 17.01
CA CYS A 166 -31.13 -17.35 17.65
C CYS A 166 -31.63 -15.96 17.26
N GLN A 167 -31.90 -15.73 15.97
CA GLN A 167 -32.39 -14.44 15.48
C GLN A 167 -33.76 -14.08 16.07
N ARG A 168 -34.65 -15.06 16.27
CA ARG A 168 -35.97 -14.85 16.93
C ARG A 168 -35.83 -14.38 18.37
N ILE A 169 -34.83 -14.90 19.09
CA ILE A 169 -34.53 -14.53 20.49
C ILE A 169 -33.70 -13.23 20.55
N GLY A 170 -33.41 -12.61 19.40
CA GLY A 170 -32.63 -11.37 19.32
C GLY A 170 -31.11 -11.56 19.32
N ILE A 171 -30.63 -12.81 19.20
CA ILE A 171 -29.21 -13.15 19.10
C ILE A 171 -28.81 -13.25 17.62
N ASN A 172 -28.03 -12.28 17.14
CA ASN A 172 -27.53 -12.29 15.77
C ASN A 172 -26.13 -12.91 15.69
N ILE A 173 -26.03 -14.10 15.08
CA ILE A 173 -24.75 -14.75 14.80
C ILE A 173 -24.11 -14.05 13.61
N ARG A 174 -23.07 -13.26 13.88
CA ARG A 174 -22.39 -12.46 12.87
C ARG A 174 -21.73 -13.36 11.82
N THR A 175 -21.95 -13.02 10.56
CA THR A 175 -21.22 -13.60 9.43
C THR A 175 -20.10 -12.66 9.02
N PRO A 176 -18.91 -13.17 8.64
CA PRO A 176 -17.82 -12.33 8.20
C PRO A 176 -18.20 -11.61 6.89
N PRO A 177 -17.88 -10.31 6.74
CA PRO A 177 -18.16 -9.57 5.51
C PRO A 177 -17.35 -10.11 4.33
N ALA A 178 -17.87 -9.98 3.10
CA ALA A 178 -17.14 -10.39 1.91
C ALA A 178 -15.84 -9.59 1.75
N THR A 179 -14.69 -10.27 1.74
CA THR A 179 -13.35 -9.66 1.67
C THR A 179 -12.58 -10.27 0.50
N ARG A 180 -11.82 -9.44 -0.22
CA ARG A 180 -11.18 -9.80 -1.50
C ARG A 180 -9.69 -10.15 -1.36
N TYR A 181 -9.38 -11.15 -0.54
CA TYR A 181 -8.00 -11.63 -0.37
C TYR A 181 -7.41 -12.31 -1.60
N GLU A 182 -8.25 -12.74 -2.55
CA GLU A 182 -7.84 -13.51 -3.72
C GLU A 182 -6.72 -12.84 -4.53
N ILE A 183 -6.78 -11.51 -4.70
CA ILE A 183 -5.77 -10.78 -5.47
C ILE A 183 -4.40 -10.86 -4.80
N LEU A 184 -4.35 -10.76 -3.47
CA LEU A 184 -3.11 -10.89 -2.69
C LEU A 184 -2.60 -12.33 -2.73
N LEU A 185 -3.49 -13.30 -2.57
CA LEU A 185 -3.14 -14.73 -2.60
C LEU A 185 -2.63 -15.20 -3.96
N ARG A 186 -2.98 -14.51 -5.05
CA ARG A 186 -2.50 -14.82 -6.40
C ARG A 186 -1.11 -14.21 -6.72
N GLN A 187 -0.57 -13.33 -5.87
CA GLN A 187 0.70 -12.66 -6.14
C GLN A 187 1.89 -13.62 -5.98
N ARG A 188 2.65 -13.81 -7.06
CA ARG A 188 3.86 -14.67 -7.09
C ARG A 188 5.16 -13.90 -7.37
N HIS A 189 5.06 -12.63 -7.73
CA HIS A 189 6.18 -11.83 -8.22
C HIS A 189 6.05 -10.36 -7.84
N PHE A 190 5.79 -10.09 -6.56
CA PHE A 190 5.78 -8.73 -6.04
C PHE A 190 7.20 -8.16 -6.00
N GLN A 191 7.42 -6.98 -6.58
CA GLN A 191 8.74 -6.34 -6.64
C GLN A 191 8.91 -5.39 -5.45
N LEU A 192 9.88 -5.66 -4.59
CA LEU A 192 10.17 -4.81 -3.43
C LEU A 192 11.68 -4.74 -3.20
N LEU A 193 12.22 -3.53 -3.22
CA LEU A 193 13.65 -3.22 -3.13
C LEU A 193 14.51 -4.04 -4.12
N GLY A 194 13.98 -4.23 -5.34
CA GLY A 194 14.63 -5.02 -6.40
C GLY A 194 14.56 -6.55 -6.20
N ARG A 195 13.89 -7.02 -5.14
CA ARG A 195 13.65 -8.44 -4.89
C ARG A 195 12.30 -8.84 -5.48
N GLN A 196 12.23 -10.03 -6.07
CA GLN A 196 10.97 -10.63 -6.49
C GLN A 196 10.46 -11.57 -5.39
N ILE A 197 9.34 -11.20 -4.78
CA ILE A 197 8.76 -11.91 -3.64
C ILE A 197 7.53 -12.72 -4.09
N ASP A 198 7.54 -14.01 -3.75
CA ASP A 198 6.39 -14.90 -3.90
C ASP A 198 5.52 -14.84 -2.64
N LEU A 199 4.53 -13.94 -2.66
CA LEU A 199 3.62 -13.73 -1.55
C LEU A 199 2.74 -14.96 -1.29
N ASN A 200 2.28 -15.62 -2.36
CA ASN A 200 1.51 -16.86 -2.26
C ASN A 200 2.28 -17.92 -1.44
N LYS A 201 3.55 -18.16 -1.79
CA LYS A 201 4.38 -19.15 -1.08
C LYS A 201 4.51 -18.83 0.41
N LEU A 202 4.79 -17.57 0.76
CA LEU A 202 4.97 -17.16 2.16
C LEU A 202 3.68 -17.29 2.97
N ILE A 203 2.55 -16.88 2.40
CA ILE A 203 1.24 -17.02 3.05
C ILE A 203 0.88 -18.50 3.21
N THR A 204 1.08 -19.32 2.19
CA THR A 204 0.81 -20.76 2.25
C THR A 204 1.59 -21.45 3.36
N GLN A 205 2.87 -21.12 3.52
CA GLN A 205 3.69 -21.68 4.62
C GLN A 205 3.08 -21.38 5.99
N ARG A 206 2.62 -20.14 6.22
CA ARG A 206 1.99 -19.76 7.50
C ARG A 206 0.61 -20.38 7.68
N ILE A 207 -0.21 -20.42 6.63
CA ILE A 207 -1.53 -21.04 6.69
C ILE A 207 -1.43 -22.54 7.02
N ASN A 208 -0.45 -23.25 6.44
CA ASN A 208 -0.21 -24.67 6.75
C ASN A 208 0.10 -24.87 8.23
N VAL A 209 0.92 -23.99 8.84
CA VAL A 209 1.18 -24.03 10.28
C VAL A 209 -0.10 -23.77 11.10
N SER A 210 -0.92 -22.80 10.71
CA SER A 210 -2.18 -22.51 11.40
C SER A 210 -3.23 -23.63 11.28
N LEU A 211 -3.24 -24.34 10.14
CA LEU A 211 -4.07 -25.53 9.93
C LEU A 211 -3.65 -26.67 10.85
N LEU A 212 -2.35 -27.01 10.87
CA LEU A 212 -1.83 -28.06 11.75
C LEU A 212 -2.13 -27.73 13.22
N ARG A 213 -1.88 -26.49 13.65
CA ARG A 213 -2.21 -26.04 15.01
C ARG A 213 -3.70 -26.16 15.33
N SER A 214 -4.59 -25.94 14.36
CA SER A 214 -6.03 -26.09 14.56
C SER A 214 -6.45 -27.56 14.70
N LEU A 215 -5.78 -28.47 13.99
CA LEU A 215 -5.99 -29.91 14.13
C LEU A 215 -5.49 -30.41 15.48
N ASP A 216 -4.27 -30.02 15.86
CA ASP A 216 -3.68 -30.37 17.15
C ASP A 216 -4.59 -29.89 18.29
N ALA A 217 -5.08 -28.66 18.22
CA ALA A 217 -6.01 -28.12 19.22
C ALA A 217 -7.32 -28.92 19.31
N ALA A 218 -7.86 -29.41 18.18
CA ALA A 218 -9.06 -30.23 18.17
C ALA A 218 -8.81 -31.63 18.78
N ILE A 219 -7.67 -32.25 18.44
CA ILE A 219 -7.26 -33.54 18.99
C ILE A 219 -7.01 -33.44 20.49
N SER A 220 -6.21 -32.47 20.93
CA SER A 220 -5.92 -32.27 22.35
C SER A 220 -7.18 -31.98 23.17
N ARG A 221 -8.15 -31.26 22.60
CA ARG A 221 -9.45 -31.05 23.25
C ARG A 221 -10.23 -32.36 23.42
N PHE A 222 -10.21 -33.23 22.42
CA PHE A 222 -10.82 -34.56 22.53
C PHE A 222 -10.11 -35.45 23.56
N GLU A 223 -8.77 -35.45 23.58
CA GLU A 223 -7.96 -36.23 24.53
C GLU A 223 -8.14 -35.78 25.99
N SER A 224 -8.44 -34.51 26.21
CA SER A 224 -8.68 -33.97 27.57
C SER A 224 -10.07 -34.29 28.14
N GLU A 225 -10.97 -34.81 27.32
CA GLU A 225 -12.39 -34.92 27.61
C GLU A 225 -12.90 -36.37 27.55
N GLY A 226 -14.10 -36.63 28.06
CA GLY A 226 -14.71 -37.97 28.01
C GLY A 226 -15.11 -38.40 26.59
N LEU A 227 -15.25 -39.72 26.36
CA LEU A 227 -15.54 -40.32 25.04
C LEU A 227 -16.77 -39.74 24.32
N PHE A 228 -17.75 -39.22 25.06
CA PHE A 228 -18.95 -38.60 24.50
C PHE A 228 -18.67 -37.32 23.70
N TRP A 229 -17.50 -36.69 23.85
CA TRP A 229 -17.10 -35.51 23.09
C TRP A 229 -16.68 -35.78 21.65
N ILE A 230 -16.64 -37.05 21.21
CA ILE A 230 -16.30 -37.41 19.82
C ILE A 230 -17.26 -36.81 18.77
N ILE A 231 -18.50 -36.45 19.17
CA ILE A 231 -19.53 -35.87 18.28
C ILE A 231 -19.76 -34.37 18.56
N VAL A 232 -19.37 -33.86 19.73
CA VAL A 232 -19.73 -32.50 20.21
C VAL A 232 -18.57 -31.49 20.01
N GLY A 233 -17.60 -31.84 19.15
CA GLY A 233 -16.42 -31.02 18.83
C GLY A 233 -16.67 -29.89 17.84
#